data_AF-A0A6I5CS13-F1
#
_entry.id   AF-A0A6I5CS13-F1
#
_cell.length_a   1.000
_cell.length_b   1.000
_cell.length_c   1.000
_cell.angle_alpha   90.00
_cell.angle_beta   90.00
_cell.angle_gamma   90.00
#
_symmetry.space_group_name_H-M   'P 1'
#
loop_
_entity.id
_entity.type
_entity.pdbx_description
1 polymer ?
#
loop_
_entity_poly.entity_id
_entity_poly.type
_entity_poly.pdbx_seq_one_letter_code
_entity_poly.pdbx_strand_id
1 'polypeptide(L)'
;MDDDHRGPELPPARGPLSAGVREYLRGTGPLPRAEDAAAAAPYGDDLHLALYLCYELHYRSFAGVAAEREWDPALLTVRAALERRFLTALRTDATCHAGVDDALDDLLVEPVHGTGVSHYLRDEGELWQLREYAALRSLYHLKEADPHAWVLPRLW
;
A
#
# COMPACT_ATOMS: atom_id res chain seq x y z
N MET A 1 -4.79 -29.85 6.23
CA MET A 1 -5.11 -29.49 4.85
C MET A 1 -4.03 -28.53 4.45
N ASP A 2 -3.12 -29.01 3.62
CA ASP A 2 -2.01 -28.23 3.09
C ASP A 2 -2.64 -27.32 2.03
N ASP A 3 -3.15 -26.16 2.48
CA ASP A 3 -3.66 -25.14 1.58
C ASP A 3 -2.44 -24.58 0.87
N ASP A 4 -2.21 -25.08 -0.34
CA ASP A 4 -1.25 -24.56 -1.31
C ASP A 4 -1.61 -23.09 -1.53
N HIS A 5 -1.07 -22.20 -0.68
CA HIS A 5 -1.39 -20.79 -0.67
C HIS A 5 -0.95 -20.21 -2.02
N ARG A 6 -1.87 -20.16 -3.00
CA ARG A 6 -1.70 -19.60 -4.34
C ARG A 6 -1.63 -18.06 -4.30
N GLY A 7 -0.78 -17.51 -3.45
CA GLY A 7 -0.43 -16.08 -3.43
C GLY A 7 0.75 -15.77 -4.36
N PRO A 8 1.01 -14.50 -4.67
CA PRO A 8 2.26 -14.10 -5.28
C PRO A 8 3.45 -14.40 -4.35
N GLU A 9 4.65 -14.46 -4.91
CA GLU A 9 5.87 -14.52 -4.11
C GLU A 9 6.11 -13.21 -3.37
N LEU A 10 6.83 -13.29 -2.24
CA LEU A 10 7.25 -12.10 -1.50
C LEU A 10 8.25 -11.27 -2.34
N PRO A 11 7.91 -10.01 -2.71
CA PRO A 11 8.76 -9.15 -3.54
C PRO A 11 10.12 -8.89 -2.87
N PRO A 12 11.17 -8.51 -3.62
CA PRO A 12 12.47 -8.17 -3.04
C PRO A 12 12.36 -6.97 -2.08
N ALA A 13 13.11 -7.01 -0.98
CA ALA A 13 13.14 -5.93 0.00
C ALA A 13 13.71 -4.63 -0.62
N ARG A 14 13.25 -3.48 -0.11
CA ARG A 14 13.71 -2.14 -0.49
C ARG A 14 14.57 -1.49 0.61
N GLY A 15 14.68 -2.14 1.76
CA GLY A 15 15.49 -1.70 2.88
C GLY A 15 15.27 -2.57 4.13
N PRO A 16 15.78 -2.15 5.30
CA PRO A 16 15.74 -2.94 6.53
C PRO A 16 14.32 -3.29 7.02
N LEU A 17 13.34 -2.39 6.84
CA LEU A 17 11.97 -2.62 7.34
C LEU A 17 11.28 -3.71 6.54
N SER A 18 11.27 -3.58 5.22
CA SER A 18 10.69 -4.59 4.33
C SER A 18 11.48 -5.89 4.38
N ALA A 19 12.80 -5.87 4.60
CA ALA A 19 13.59 -7.07 4.84
C ALA A 19 13.14 -7.81 6.10
N GLY A 20 13.05 -7.13 7.24
CA GLY A 20 12.63 -7.73 8.50
C GLY A 20 11.21 -8.30 8.45
N VAL A 21 10.26 -7.59 7.83
CA VAL A 21 8.91 -8.13 7.63
C VAL A 21 8.93 -9.40 6.77
N ARG A 22 9.68 -9.41 5.66
CA ARG A 22 9.79 -10.61 4.80
C ARG A 22 10.41 -11.80 5.52
N GLU A 23 11.48 -11.58 6.27
CA GLU A 23 12.16 -12.63 7.02
C GLU A 23 11.25 -13.19 8.11
N TYR A 24 10.49 -12.32 8.79
CA TYR A 24 9.51 -12.76 9.77
C TYR A 24 8.40 -13.61 9.15
N LEU A 25 7.84 -13.19 8.01
CA LEU A 25 6.81 -13.94 7.30
C LEU A 25 7.30 -15.32 6.80
N ARG A 26 8.60 -15.44 6.50
CA ARG A 26 9.25 -16.73 6.17
C ARG A 26 9.66 -17.55 7.40
N GLY A 27 9.53 -17.01 8.61
CA GLY A 27 10.01 -17.65 9.84
C GLY A 27 11.54 -17.70 9.95
N THR A 28 12.27 -16.84 9.23
CA THR A 28 13.74 -16.86 9.17
C THR A 28 14.41 -15.74 9.99
N GLY A 29 13.64 -14.78 10.50
CA GLY A 29 14.19 -13.65 11.25
C GLY A 29 13.16 -12.91 12.11
N PRO A 30 13.61 -11.97 12.95
CA PRO A 30 12.72 -11.17 13.79
C PRO A 30 12.04 -10.05 12.97
N LEU A 31 10.95 -9.52 13.51
CA LEU A 31 10.35 -8.29 13.01
C LEU A 31 11.28 -7.09 13.19
N PRO A 32 11.18 -6.05 12.33
CA PRO A 32 11.83 -4.77 12.58
C PRO A 32 11.27 -4.15 13.86
N ARG A 33 12.07 -3.32 14.54
CA ARG A 33 11.59 -2.68 15.76
C ARG A 33 10.61 -1.55 15.43
N ALA A 34 9.68 -1.29 16.34
CA ALA A 34 8.71 -0.21 16.17
C ALA A 34 9.39 1.17 16.13
N GLU A 35 10.53 1.33 16.79
CA GLU A 35 11.31 2.58 16.77
C GLU A 35 11.93 2.82 15.38
N ASP A 36 12.40 1.76 14.71
CA ASP A 36 12.95 1.83 13.36
C ASP A 36 11.86 2.26 12.37
N ALA A 37 10.65 1.70 12.51
CA ALA A 37 9.48 2.10 11.73
C ALA A 37 9.08 3.56 11.97
N ALA A 38 9.15 4.03 13.22
CA ALA A 38 8.85 5.41 13.59
C ALA A 38 9.90 6.41 13.08
N ALA A 39 11.15 6.00 12.91
CA ALA A 39 12.25 6.84 12.41
C ALA A 39 12.36 6.87 10.87
N ALA A 40 11.61 6.01 10.17
CA ALA A 40 11.71 5.83 8.73
C ALA A 40 11.34 7.08 7.92
N ALA A 41 11.83 7.15 6.68
CA ALA A 41 11.36 8.11 5.69
C ALA A 41 9.86 7.83 5.40
N PRO A 42 8.96 8.80 5.58
CA PRO A 42 7.52 8.56 5.59
C PRO A 42 6.97 8.23 4.21
N TYR A 43 7.64 8.70 3.16
CA TYR A 43 7.31 8.47 1.76
C TYR A 43 8.31 7.53 1.08
N GLY A 44 9.15 6.84 1.86
CA GLY A 44 10.20 5.99 1.33
C GLY A 44 9.69 4.61 0.92
N ASP A 45 10.25 4.07 -0.16
CA ASP A 45 9.91 2.76 -0.71
C ASP A 45 9.97 1.63 0.33
N ASP A 46 10.94 1.67 1.25
CA ASP A 46 11.09 0.64 2.28
C ASP A 46 9.91 0.60 3.27
N LEU A 47 9.47 1.78 3.75
CA LEU A 47 8.31 1.89 4.63
C LEU A 47 7.04 1.44 3.91
N HIS A 48 6.83 1.90 2.66
CA HIS A 48 5.63 1.57 1.90
C HIS A 48 5.58 0.10 1.49
N LEU A 49 6.73 -0.50 1.16
CA LEU A 49 6.77 -1.94 0.92
C LEU A 49 6.48 -2.72 2.20
N ALA A 50 7.04 -2.32 3.35
CA ALA A 50 6.73 -2.97 4.63
C ALA A 50 5.23 -2.88 4.96
N LEU A 51 4.60 -1.71 4.77
CA LEU A 51 3.15 -1.56 4.91
C LEU A 51 2.37 -2.45 3.95
N TYR A 52 2.75 -2.48 2.68
CA TYR A 52 2.10 -3.32 1.67
C TYR A 52 2.13 -4.80 2.07
N LEU A 53 3.28 -5.30 2.52
CA LEU A 53 3.42 -6.68 2.99
C LEU A 53 2.50 -7.00 4.17
N CYS A 54 2.37 -6.08 5.14
CA CYS A 54 1.46 -6.25 6.28
C CYS A 54 -0.01 -6.22 5.84
N TYR A 55 -0.38 -5.36 4.90
CA TYR A 55 -1.76 -5.26 4.42
C TYR A 55 -2.18 -6.46 3.58
N GLU A 56 -1.30 -6.97 2.71
CA GLU A 56 -1.62 -8.09 1.80
C GLU A 56 -2.13 -9.33 2.54
N LEU A 57 -1.70 -9.54 3.78
CA LEU A 57 -2.16 -10.66 4.63
C LEU A 57 -3.67 -10.65 4.87
N HIS A 58 -4.29 -9.48 4.88
CA HIS A 58 -5.74 -9.31 5.04
C HIS A 58 -6.52 -9.36 3.72
N TYR A 59 -5.82 -9.60 2.62
CA TYR A 59 -6.40 -9.73 1.29
C TYR A 59 -6.13 -11.14 0.76
N ARG A 60 -5.18 -11.31 -0.16
CA ARG A 60 -4.86 -12.60 -0.77
C ARG A 60 -3.72 -13.33 -0.06
N SER A 61 -2.94 -12.64 0.76
CA SER A 61 -1.67 -13.13 1.33
C SER A 61 -0.63 -13.49 0.25
N PHE A 62 0.48 -14.12 0.68
CA PHE A 62 1.60 -14.54 -0.18
C PHE A 62 1.78 -16.05 -0.15
N ALA A 63 2.46 -16.59 -1.16
CA ALA A 63 2.82 -18.00 -1.20
C ALA A 63 3.66 -18.40 0.02
N GLY A 64 3.24 -19.48 0.68
CA GLY A 64 3.93 -20.05 1.85
C GLY A 64 3.82 -19.24 3.15
N VAL A 65 3.01 -18.19 3.21
CA VAL A 65 2.76 -17.43 4.45
C VAL A 65 1.51 -17.95 5.13
N ALA A 66 1.66 -18.48 6.35
CA ALA A 66 0.56 -19.03 7.15
C ALA A 66 -0.56 -18.01 7.37
N ALA A 67 -1.81 -18.41 7.17
CA ALA A 67 -2.99 -17.54 7.23
C ALA A 67 -3.14 -16.82 8.59
N GLU A 68 -2.75 -17.45 9.69
CA GLU A 68 -2.86 -16.89 11.04
C GLU A 68 -1.98 -15.65 11.25
N ARG A 69 -1.01 -15.40 10.35
CA ARG A 69 -0.14 -14.21 10.41
C ARG A 69 -0.91 -12.91 10.25
N GLU A 70 -2.08 -12.93 9.63
CA GLU A 70 -2.92 -11.73 9.53
C GLU A 70 -3.29 -11.17 10.92
N TRP A 71 -3.39 -12.03 11.95
CA TRP A 71 -3.78 -11.65 13.31
C TRP A 71 -2.62 -11.65 14.32
N ASP A 72 -1.38 -11.77 13.84
CA ASP A 72 -0.20 -11.79 14.69
C ASP A 72 0.00 -10.45 15.44
N PRO A 73 -0.10 -10.41 16.79
CA PRO A 73 -0.03 -9.16 17.53
C PRO A 73 1.30 -8.42 17.39
N ALA A 74 2.41 -9.16 17.20
CA ALA A 74 3.72 -8.56 17.04
C ALA A 74 3.80 -7.84 15.68
N LEU A 75 3.28 -8.48 14.62
CA LEU A 75 3.23 -7.89 13.29
C LEU A 75 2.28 -6.67 13.25
N LEU A 76 1.12 -6.75 13.91
CA LEU A 76 0.18 -5.63 14.02
C LEU A 76 0.80 -4.43 14.77
N THR A 77 1.68 -4.68 15.74
CA THR A 77 2.40 -3.61 16.44
C THR A 77 3.34 -2.84 15.51
N VAL A 78 4.08 -3.56 14.66
CA VAL A 78 4.96 -2.95 13.64
C VAL A 78 4.13 -2.20 12.61
N ARG A 79 3.06 -2.81 12.09
CA ARG A 79 2.14 -2.17 11.14
C ARG A 79 1.60 -0.85 11.69
N ALA A 80 1.15 -0.83 12.95
CA ALA A 80 0.64 0.38 13.58
C ALA A 80 1.71 1.48 13.70
N ALA A 81 2.98 1.14 13.91
CA ALA A 81 4.07 2.11 13.94
C ALA A 81 4.32 2.73 12.55
N LEU A 82 4.34 1.91 11.50
CA LEU A 82 4.46 2.35 10.11
C LEU A 82 3.27 3.25 9.69
N GLU A 83 2.04 2.83 10.03
CA GLU A 83 0.81 3.60 9.75
C GLU A 83 0.85 4.97 10.42
N ARG A 84 1.21 5.03 11.72
CA ARG A 84 1.35 6.30 12.43
C ARG A 84 2.39 7.20 11.77
N ARG A 85 3.55 6.64 11.39
CA ARG A 85 4.62 7.42 10.77
C ARG A 85 4.18 8.06 9.44
N PHE A 86 3.53 7.27 8.59
CA PHE A 86 3.01 7.75 7.30
C PHE A 86 1.86 8.74 7.49
N LEU A 87 0.85 8.38 8.29
CA LEU A 87 -0.33 9.20 8.49
C LEU A 87 -0.02 10.56 9.11
N THR A 88 0.94 10.62 10.05
CA THR A 88 1.39 11.89 10.62
C THR A 88 2.01 12.78 9.54
N ALA A 89 2.91 12.25 8.71
CA ALA A 89 3.50 13.04 7.62
C ALA A 89 2.43 13.49 6.61
N LEU A 90 1.56 12.58 6.19
CA LEU A 90 0.50 12.87 5.24
C LEU A 90 -0.42 13.99 5.74
N ARG A 91 -0.81 13.96 7.01
CA ARG A 91 -1.63 15.02 7.62
C ARG A 91 -0.90 16.35 7.78
N THR A 92 0.41 16.32 7.99
CA THR A 92 1.22 17.53 8.09
C THR A 92 1.43 18.18 6.73
N ASP A 93 1.62 17.38 5.69
CA ASP A 93 2.01 17.86 4.36
C ASP A 93 0.81 18.12 3.43
N ALA A 94 -0.35 17.51 3.72
CA ALA A 94 -1.56 17.72 2.93
C ALA A 94 -2.11 19.14 3.09
N THR A 95 -2.61 19.69 1.98
CA THR A 95 -3.35 20.96 1.99
C THR A 95 -4.66 20.78 2.75
N CYS A 96 -4.89 21.66 3.73
CA CYS A 96 -6.15 21.72 4.46
C CYS A 96 -7.06 22.77 3.82
N HIS A 97 -8.32 22.40 3.61
CA HIS A 97 -9.38 23.28 3.11
C HIS A 97 -10.39 23.56 4.24
N ALA A 98 -11.08 24.70 4.18
CA ALA A 98 -12.06 25.09 5.20
C ALA A 98 -13.37 24.28 5.10
N GLY A 99 -13.72 23.84 3.91
CA GLY A 99 -14.87 22.99 3.63
C GLY A 99 -14.58 21.96 2.55
N VAL A 100 -15.52 21.02 2.38
CA VAL A 100 -15.45 19.99 1.34
C VAL A 100 -15.58 20.60 -0.06
N ASP A 101 -16.47 21.59 -0.22
CA ASP A 101 -16.67 22.27 -1.50
C ASP A 101 -15.36 22.94 -1.96
N ASP A 102 -14.73 23.74 -1.08
CA ASP A 102 -13.41 24.35 -1.34
C ASP A 102 -12.31 23.34 -1.69
N ALA A 103 -12.41 22.09 -1.21
CA ALA A 103 -11.45 21.04 -1.51
C ALA A 103 -11.69 20.36 -2.86
N LEU A 104 -12.95 20.32 -3.32
CA LEU A 104 -13.36 19.60 -4.50
C LEU A 104 -13.55 20.49 -5.72
N ASP A 105 -13.86 21.77 -5.55
CA ASP A 105 -14.22 22.69 -6.64
C ASP A 105 -13.18 22.67 -7.77
N ASP A 106 -11.89 22.82 -7.45
CA ASP A 106 -10.80 22.79 -8.45
C ASP A 106 -10.63 21.39 -9.09
N LEU A 107 -10.89 20.32 -8.34
CA LEU A 107 -10.75 18.93 -8.82
C LEU A 107 -11.88 18.51 -9.76
N LEU A 108 -13.05 19.15 -9.67
CA LEU A 108 -14.22 18.87 -10.49
C LEU A 108 -14.21 19.60 -11.84
N VAL A 109 -13.24 20.50 -12.06
CA VAL A 109 -13.07 21.20 -13.34
C VAL A 109 -12.16 20.38 -14.27
N GLU A 110 -12.76 19.73 -15.27
CA GLU A 110 -12.00 18.95 -16.26
C GLU A 110 -11.36 19.87 -17.33
N PRO A 111 -10.03 19.81 -17.54
CA PRO A 111 -9.39 20.57 -18.60
C PRO A 111 -9.79 20.06 -19.98
N VAL A 112 -10.25 20.95 -20.86
CA VAL A 112 -10.65 20.64 -22.26
C VAL A 112 -9.53 19.97 -23.05
N HIS A 113 -8.29 20.34 -22.75
CA HIS A 113 -7.08 19.71 -23.27
C HIS A 113 -6.35 19.10 -22.08
N GLY A 114 -6.71 17.86 -21.73
CA GLY A 114 -6.12 17.19 -20.57
C GLY A 114 -4.61 17.03 -20.72
N THR A 115 -3.91 17.16 -19.59
CA THR A 115 -2.43 17.13 -19.52
C THR A 115 -1.91 15.94 -18.69
N GLY A 116 -2.80 15.05 -18.26
CA GLY A 116 -2.49 13.92 -17.40
C GLY A 116 -1.83 12.74 -18.12
N VAL A 117 -1.45 11.73 -17.33
CA VAL A 117 -0.78 10.50 -17.81
C VAL A 117 -1.55 9.81 -18.94
N SER A 118 -2.89 9.81 -18.90
CA SER A 118 -3.73 9.23 -19.96
C SER A 118 -3.59 9.94 -21.30
N HIS A 119 -3.44 11.27 -21.29
CA HIS A 119 -3.25 12.07 -22.50
C HIS A 119 -1.85 11.86 -23.08
N TYR A 120 -0.83 11.88 -22.21
CA TYR A 120 0.53 11.58 -22.63
C TYR A 120 0.65 10.16 -23.22
N LEU A 121 0.10 9.13 -22.56
CA LEU A 121 0.16 7.76 -23.08
C LEU A 121 -0.60 7.59 -24.41
N ARG A 122 -1.66 8.36 -24.65
CA ARG A 122 -2.41 8.36 -25.91
C ARG A 122 -1.60 8.98 -27.05
N ASP A 123 -0.99 10.13 -26.81
CA ASP A 123 -0.41 10.97 -27.85
C ASP A 123 1.07 10.66 -28.10
N GLU A 124 1.85 10.43 -27.04
CA GLU A 124 3.31 10.30 -27.05
C GLU A 124 3.81 8.97 -26.46
N GLY A 125 2.89 8.13 -25.96
CA GLY A 125 3.21 6.96 -25.15
C GLY A 125 3.95 5.87 -25.89
N GLU A 126 4.99 5.33 -25.25
CA GLU A 126 5.68 4.13 -25.72
C GLU A 126 5.09 2.86 -25.10
N LEU A 127 5.22 1.73 -25.81
CA LEU A 127 4.69 0.44 -25.36
C LEU A 127 5.19 0.02 -23.97
N TRP A 128 6.44 0.36 -23.62
CA TRP A 128 6.98 0.04 -22.30
C TRP A 128 6.34 0.90 -21.20
N GLN A 129 6.03 2.18 -21.47
CA GLN A 129 5.33 3.06 -20.53
C GLN A 129 3.91 2.57 -20.27
N LEU A 130 3.22 2.10 -21.32
CA LEU A 130 1.88 1.52 -21.17
C LEU A 130 1.91 0.23 -20.33
N ARG A 131 2.91 -0.63 -20.55
CA ARG A 131 3.13 -1.85 -19.75
C ARG A 131 3.44 -1.53 -18.30
N GLU A 132 4.30 -0.55 -18.05
CA GLU A 132 4.65 -0.11 -16.69
C GLU A 132 3.45 0.52 -15.99
N TYR A 133 2.69 1.38 -16.66
CA TYR A 133 1.46 1.96 -16.13
C TYR A 133 0.44 0.88 -15.74
N ALA A 134 0.25 -0.12 -16.61
CA ALA A 134 -0.61 -1.27 -16.30
C ALA A 134 -0.10 -2.08 -15.11
N ALA A 135 1.22 -2.31 -15.01
CA ALA A 135 1.82 -3.01 -13.88
C ALA A 135 1.64 -2.25 -12.56
N LEU A 136 1.90 -0.94 -12.53
CA LEU A 136 1.77 -0.09 -11.34
C LEU A 136 0.32 -0.03 -10.83
N ARG A 137 -0.65 -0.01 -11.74
CA ARG A 137 -2.08 0.03 -11.37
C ARG A 137 -2.70 -1.35 -11.11
N SER A 138 -2.04 -2.43 -11.53
CA SER A 138 -2.58 -3.79 -11.38
C SER A 138 -2.91 -4.16 -9.93
N LEU A 139 -2.05 -3.78 -8.98
CA LEU A 139 -2.24 -4.06 -7.56
C LEU A 139 -3.45 -3.31 -6.97
N TYR A 140 -3.66 -2.06 -7.40
CA TYR A 140 -4.84 -1.29 -7.01
C TYR A 140 -6.11 -1.91 -7.58
N HIS A 141 -6.15 -2.17 -8.90
CA HIS A 141 -7.35 -2.72 -9.53
C HIS A 141 -7.69 -4.13 -9.05
N LEU A 142 -6.71 -4.91 -8.58
CA LEU A 142 -6.97 -6.22 -7.98
C LEU A 142 -7.76 -6.13 -6.67
N LYS A 143 -7.72 -4.97 -5.98
CA LYS A 143 -8.28 -4.77 -4.64
C LYS A 143 -9.27 -3.62 -4.57
N GLU A 144 -9.66 -3.05 -5.69
CA GLU A 144 -10.44 -1.79 -5.74
C GLU A 144 -11.74 -1.90 -4.94
N ALA A 145 -12.42 -3.05 -5.00
CA ALA A 145 -13.67 -3.29 -4.28
C ALA A 145 -13.50 -3.55 -2.77
N ASP A 146 -12.33 -4.01 -2.32
CA ASP A 146 -12.17 -4.57 -0.98
C ASP A 146 -12.31 -3.51 0.14
N PRO A 147 -11.70 -2.31 0.03
CA PRO A 147 -11.92 -1.24 1.01
C PRO A 147 -13.38 -0.80 1.13
N HIS A 148 -14.13 -0.86 0.02
CA HIS A 148 -15.57 -0.56 0.05
C HIS A 148 -16.33 -1.59 0.88
N ALA A 149 -15.96 -2.87 0.79
CA ALA A 149 -16.58 -3.92 1.61
C ALA A 149 -16.33 -3.71 3.12
N TRP A 150 -15.18 -3.14 3.50
CA TRP A 150 -14.86 -2.87 4.91
C TRP A 150 -15.76 -1.80 5.54
N VAL A 151 -16.40 -0.95 4.75
CA VAL A 151 -17.32 0.07 5.25
C VAL A 151 -18.72 -0.50 5.54
N LEU A 152 -19.14 -1.57 4.85
CA LEU A 152 -20.50 -2.12 4.93
C LEU A 152 -20.96 -2.38 6.38
N PRO A 153 -20.16 -2.98 7.27
CA PRO A 153 -20.59 -3.22 8.65
C PRO A 153 -20.81 -1.95 9.50
N ARG A 154 -20.50 -0.76 8.98
CA ARG A 154 -20.59 0.54 9.65
C ARG A 154 -21.70 1.44 9.07
N LEU A 155 -22.48 0.95 8.10
CA LEU A 155 -23.51 1.72 7.39
C LEU A 155 -24.92 1.63 8.01
N TRP A 156 -25.04 1.20 9.26
CA TRP A 156 -26.32 1.03 9.97
C TRP A 156 -26.46 2.00 11.13
#